data_AF-A0A4Q3DHJ7-F1
#
_entry.id   AF-A0A4Q3DHJ7-F1
#
_cell.length_a   1.000
_cell.length_b   1.000
_cell.length_c   1.000
_cell.angle_alpha   90.00
_cell.angle_beta   90.00
_cell.angle_gamma   90.00
#
_symmetry.space_group_name_H-M   'P 1'
#
loop_
_entity.id
_entity.type
_entity.pdbx_description
1 polymer ?
#
loop_
_entity_poly.entity_id
_entity_poly.type
_entity_poly.pdbx_seq_one_letter_code
_entity_poly.pdbx_strand_id
1 'polypeptide(L)' 'MNINLEQAETVAAAAKQKAQEIGVPMNVAVVDGGANLKSFCRMDNAWLGSVDIS' A
#
# COMPACT_ATOMS: atom_id res chain seq x y z
N MET A 1 -10.17 4.80 15.57
CA MET A 1 -10.89 3.81 14.74
C MET A 1 -9.81 2.98 14.07
N ASN A 2 -9.66 1.71 14.43
CA ASN A 2 -8.55 0.89 13.96
C ASN A 2 -9.00 0.04 12.77
N ILE A 3 -8.21 0.09 11.69
CA ILE A 3 -8.37 -0.80 10.55
C ILE A 3 -7.83 -2.20 10.95
N ASN A 4 -8.62 -3.24 10.68
CA ASN A 4 -8.14 -4.61 10.87
C ASN A 4 -7.29 -5.07 9.67
N LEU A 5 -6.67 -6.25 9.76
CA LEU A 5 -5.78 -6.74 8.71
C LEU A 5 -6.51 -6.95 7.36
N GLU A 6 -7.70 -7.56 7.39
CA GLU A 6 -8.49 -7.85 6.19
C GLU A 6 -8.90 -6.56 5.44
N GLN A 7 -9.28 -5.52 6.19
CA GLN A 7 -9.57 -4.20 5.63
C GLN A 7 -8.31 -3.56 5.03
N ALA A 8 -7.16 -3.67 5.72
CA ALA A 8 -5.89 -3.14 5.20
C ALA A 8 -5.46 -3.84 3.91
N GLU A 9 -5.62 -5.16 3.83
CA GLU A 9 -5.36 -5.95 2.62
C GLU A 9 -6.31 -5.59 1.47
N THR A 10 -7.59 -5.37 1.77
CA THR A 10 -8.59 -4.94 0.79
C THR A 10 -8.23 -3.58 0.19
N VAL A 11 -7.85 -2.61 1.02
CA VAL A 11 -7.41 -1.28 0.57
C VAL A 11 -6.11 -1.40 -0.25
N ALA A 12 -5.15 -2.20 0.20
CA ALA A 12 -3.91 -2.43 -0.54
C ALA A 12 -4.14 -3.08 -1.90
N ALA A 13 -5.09 -4.03 -2.00
CA ALA A 13 -5.48 -4.65 -3.26
C ALA A 13 -6.09 -3.63 -4.24
N ALA A 14 -7.01 -2.77 -3.78
CA ALA A 14 -7.60 -1.72 -4.59
C ALA A 14 -6.54 -0.70 -5.07
N ALA A 15 -5.60 -0.31 -4.21
CA ALA A 15 -4.50 0.58 -4.58
C ALA A 15 -3.59 -0.04 -5.65
N LYS A 16 -3.23 -1.33 -5.52
CA LYS A 16 -2.47 -2.06 -6.54
C LYS A 16 -3.21 -2.12 -7.88
N GLN A 17 -4.51 -2.40 -7.85
CA GLN A 17 -5.33 -2.41 -9.07
C GLN A 17 -5.29 -1.04 -9.76
N LYS A 18 -5.45 0.04 -8.99
CA LYS A 18 -5.39 1.39 -9.57
C LYS A 18 -4.02 1.73 -10.15
N ALA A 19 -2.95 1.35 -9.45
CA ALA A 19 -1.57 1.52 -9.92
C ALA A 19 -1.32 0.77 -11.24
N GLN A 20 -1.90 -0.43 -11.41
CA GLN A 20 -1.87 -1.16 -12.68
C GLN A 20 -2.66 -0.43 -13.78
N GLU A 21 -3.87 0.06 -13.48
CA GLU A 21 -4.70 0.80 -14.44
C GLU A 21 -4.01 2.06 -14.99
N ILE A 22 -3.27 2.79 -14.15
CA ILE A 22 -2.56 4.01 -14.55
C ILE A 22 -1.16 3.73 -15.11
N GLY A 23 -0.69 2.48 -15.08
CA GLY A 23 0.63 2.09 -15.56
C GLY A 23 1.79 2.61 -14.72
N VAL A 24 1.57 2.95 -13.44
CA VAL A 24 2.60 3.46 -12.53
C VAL A 24 2.73 2.51 -11.35
N PRO A 25 3.74 1.64 -11.32
CA PRO A 25 3.96 0.74 -10.19
C PRO A 25 4.29 1.50 -8.91
N MET A 26 3.64 1.16 -7.81
CA MET A 26 3.74 1.87 -6.54
C MET A 26 4.15 0.95 -5.39
N ASN A 27 4.58 1.58 -4.29
CA ASN A 27 4.56 0.96 -2.97
C ASN A 27 3.28 1.42 -2.26
N VAL A 28 2.68 0.52 -1.49
CA VAL A 28 1.45 0.79 -0.77
C VAL A 28 1.65 0.40 0.69
N ALA A 29 1.64 1.40 1.57
CA ALA A 29 1.62 1.21 3.01
C ALA A 29 0.24 1.59 3.56
N VAL A 30 -0.27 0.77 4.47
CA VAL A 30 -1.52 1.04 5.19
C VAL A 30 -1.21 1.07 6.67
N VAL A 31 -1.57 2.17 7.33
CA VAL A 31 -1.42 2.36 8.78
C VAL A 31 -2.78 2.47 9.46
N ASP A 32 -2.83 2.14 10.75
CA ASP A 32 -4.01 2.42 11.58
C ASP A 32 -4.00 3.85 12.13
N GLY A 33 -5.04 4.21 12.90
CA GLY A 33 -5.14 5.54 13.50
C GLY A 33 -4.05 5.87 14.54
N GLY A 34 -3.28 4.87 14.98
CA GLY A 34 -2.10 5.04 15.83
C GLY A 34 -0.78 5.07 15.05
N ALA A 35 -0.84 5.19 13.71
CA ALA A 35 0.31 5.12 12.80
C ALA A 35 1.06 3.78 12.83
N ASN A 36 0.44 2.69 13.30
CA ASN A 36 1.05 1.37 13.24
C ASN A 36 0.89 0.79 11.84
N LEU A 37 1.99 0.28 11.26
CA LEU A 37 1.96 -0.40 9.96
C LEU A 37 1.10 -1.67 10.04
N LYS A 38 0.10 -1.76 9.17
CA LYS A 38 -0.84 -2.88 9.07
C LYS A 38 -0.60 -3.74 7.83
N SER A 39 -0.22 -3.11 6.72
CA SER A 39 0.10 -3.79 5.47
C SER A 39 1.11 -2.96 4.68
N PHE A 40 2.06 -3.63 4.03
CA PHE A 40 3.00 -3.02 3.11
C PHE A 40 3.18 -3.94 1.91
N CYS A 41 3.10 -3.38 0.70
CA CYS A 41 3.46 -4.10 -0.51
C CYS A 41 4.16 -3.19 -1.50
N ARG A 42 5.17 -3.74 -2.17
CA ARG A 42 5.92 -3.08 -3.23
C ARG A 42 5.62 -3.82 -4.53
N MET A 43 5.14 -3.09 -5.52
CA MET A 43 4.90 -3.65 -6.86
C MET A 43 6.23 -3.84 -7.60
N ASP A 44 6.24 -4.79 -8.53
CA ASP A 44 7.36 -4.97 -9.44
C ASP A 44 7.60 -3.70 -10.25
N ASN A 45 8.87 -3.34 -10.45
CA ASN A 45 9.31 -2.12 -11.14
C ASN A 45 8.88 -0.79 -10.48
N ALA A 46 8.36 -0.81 -9.24
CA ALA A 46 8.16 0.43 -8.48
C ALA A 46 9.50 1.11 -8.23
N TRP A 47 9.50 2.45 -8.14
CA TRP A 47 10.70 3.23 -7.87
C TRP A 47 11.40 2.76 -6.60
N LEU A 48 12.71 2.53 -6.64
CA LEU A 48 13.41 1.95 -5.48
C LEU A 48 13.35 2.88 -4.26
N GLY A 49 13.44 4.19 -4.48
CA GLY A 49 13.41 5.20 -3.42
C GLY A 49 12.04 5.39 -2.78
N SER A 50 10.95 4.87 -3.36
CA SER A 50 9.63 4.99 -2.73
C SER A 50 9.45 4.06 -1.52
N VAL A 51 10.39 3.15 -1.25
CA VAL A 51 10.30 2.25 -0.07
C VAL A 51 10.42 3.03 1.22
N ASP A 52 11.32 4.01 1.26
CA ASP A 52 11.57 4.82 2.46
C ASP A 52 10.52 5.94 2.68
N ILE A 53 9.67 6.18 1.67
CA ILE A 53 8.65 7.25 1.69
C ILE A 53 7.29 6.73 2.16
N SER A 54 7.01 5.44 1.94
CA SER A 54 5.68 4.84 2.03
C SER A 54 5.32 4.40 3.44
#